data_AF-A0A965R8K4-F1
#
_entry.id   AF-A0A965R8K4-F1
#
_cell.length_a   1.000
_cell.length_b   1.000
_cell.length_c   1.000
_cell.angle_alpha   90.00
_cell.angle_beta   90.00
_cell.angle_gamma   90.00
#
_symmetry.space_group_name_H-M   'P 1'
#
loop_
_entity.id
_entity.type
_entity.pdbx_description
1 polymer ?
#
loop_
_entity_poly.entity_id
_entity_poly.type
_entity_poly.pdbx_seq_one_letter_code
_entity_poly.pdbx_strand_id
1 'polypeptide(L)' 'MQLDALYKKALAFEFLTIEEGIYLFEHAPLADLMLVANELRKIQVPHGKVTWIIDRNMNTTNVCVA' A
#
# COMPACT_ATOMS: atom_id res chain seq x y z
N MET A 1 10.69 -3.24 17.34
CA MET A 1 11.35 -2.95 16.03
C MET A 1 11.53 -1.45 15.91
N GLN A 2 12.34 -0.93 14.99
CA GLN A 2 12.49 0.52 14.79
C GLN A 2 11.75 0.94 13.52
N LEU A 3 10.83 1.89 13.64
CA LEU A 3 10.03 2.39 12.51
C LEU A 3 10.90 2.89 11.37
N ASP A 4 11.92 3.69 11.66
CA ASP A 4 12.85 4.22 10.65
C ASP A 4 13.55 3.13 9.84
N ALA A 5 13.89 1.99 10.46
CA ALA A 5 14.50 0.86 9.77
C ALA A 5 13.50 0.19 8.82
N LEU A 6 12.24 0.04 9.25
CA LEU A 6 11.17 -0.53 8.42
C LEU A 6 10.80 0.40 7.26
N TYR A 7 10.80 1.72 7.46
CA TYR A 7 10.57 2.68 6.39
C TYR A 7 11.67 2.61 5.33
N LYS A 8 12.94 2.55 5.76
CA LYS A 8 14.07 2.38 4.83
C LYS A 8 13.99 1.08 4.03
N LYS A 9 13.66 -0.02 4.72
CA LYS A 9 13.43 -1.33 4.10
C LYS A 9 12.32 -1.27 3.05
N ALA A 10 11.18 -0.67 3.40
CA ALA A 10 10.07 -0.47 2.48
C ALA A 10 10.48 0.38 1.26
N LEU A 11 11.13 1.53 1.48
CA LEU A 11 11.62 2.42 0.42
C LEU A 11 12.65 1.77 -0.51
N ALA A 12 13.38 0.75 -0.01
CA ALA A 12 14.29 -0.07 -0.81
C ALA A 12 13.58 -1.19 -1.59
N PHE A 13 12.25 -1.27 -1.55
CA PHE A 13 11.45 -2.38 -2.12
C PHE A 13 11.78 -3.76 -1.54
N GLU A 14 12.33 -3.81 -0.33
CA GLU A 14 12.55 -5.06 0.37
C GLU A 14 11.23 -5.57 0.96
N PHE A 15 11.11 -6.90 1.05
CA PHE A 15 9.91 -7.55 1.56
C PHE A 15 9.74 -7.31 3.07
N LEU A 16 8.56 -6.84 3.49
CA LEU A 16 8.16 -6.77 4.89
C LEU A 16 7.50 -8.09 5.31
N THR A 17 7.96 -8.70 6.40
CA THR A 17 7.31 -9.88 6.97
C THR A 17 5.93 -9.54 7.56
N ILE A 18 5.17 -10.57 7.91
CA ILE A 18 3.84 -10.40 8.54
C ILE A 18 3.98 -9.62 9.86
N GLU A 19 4.97 -9.98 10.69
CA GLU A 19 5.24 -9.33 11.98
C GLU A 19 5.66 -7.87 11.79
N GLU A 20 6.46 -7.59 10.76
CA GLU A 20 6.81 -6.22 10.36
C GLU A 20 5.59 -5.41 9.92
N GLY A 21 4.69 -6.01 9.14
CA GLY A 21 3.44 -5.40 8.72
C GLY A 21 2.50 -5.08 9.90
N ILE A 22 2.32 -6.02 10.82
CA ILE A 22 1.51 -5.82 12.03
C ILE A 22 2.11 -4.72 12.90
N TYR A 23 3.44 -4.74 13.10
CA TYR A 23 4.11 -3.72 13.90
C TYR A 23 3.90 -2.31 13.33
N LEU A 24 4.01 -2.15 12.01
CA LEU A 24 3.69 -0.87 11.34
C LEU A 24 2.23 -0.47 11.53
N PHE A 25 1.29 -1.40 11.38
CA PHE A 25 -0.15 -1.12 11.53
C PHE A 25 -0.50 -0.59 12.93
N GLU A 26 0.10 -1.18 13.97
CA GLU A 26 -0.21 -0.84 15.36
C GLU A 26 0.53 0.39 15.88
N HIS A 27 1.72 0.70 15.35
CA HIS A 27 2.64 1.67 15.97
C HIS A 27 3.05 2.84 15.08
N ALA A 28 2.96 2.72 13.74
CA ALA A 28 3.45 3.78 12.86
C ALA A 28 2.46 4.96 12.80
N PRO A 29 2.94 6.21 12.91
CA PRO A 29 2.11 7.37 12.64
C PRO A 29 1.56 7.34 11.21
N LEU A 30 0.26 7.63 11.05
CA LEU A 30 -0.40 7.61 9.74
C LEU A 30 0.30 8.51 8.71
N ALA A 31 0.75 9.69 9.13
CA ALA A 31 1.41 10.65 8.24
C ALA A 31 2.70 10.08 7.64
N ASP A 32 3.49 9.36 8.42
CA ASP A 32 4.73 8.74 7.96
C ASP A 32 4.44 7.59 6.98
N LEU A 33 3.43 6.77 7.27
CA LEU A 33 2.96 5.73 6.34
C LEU A 33 2.48 6.32 5.01
N MET A 34 1.72 7.41 5.04
CA MET A 34 1.25 8.11 3.83
C MET A 34 2.43 8.63 3.00
N LEU A 35 3.45 9.21 3.65
CA LEU A 35 4.64 9.71 2.99
C LEU A 35 5.41 8.57 2.31
N VAL A 36 5.73 7.50 3.05
CA VAL A 36 6.45 6.33 2.51
C VAL A 36 5.68 5.69 1.35
N ALA A 37 4.37 5.48 1.50
CA ALA A 37 3.54 4.92 0.44
C ALA A 37 3.49 5.81 -0.81
N ASN A 38 3.46 7.13 -0.64
CA ASN A 38 3.47 8.06 -1.77
C ASN A 38 4.82 8.08 -2.50
N GLU A 39 5.95 7.98 -1.78
CA GLU A 39 7.26 7.84 -2.41
C GLU A 39 7.38 6.52 -3.20
N LEU A 40 6.89 5.41 -2.63
CA LEU A 40 6.82 4.13 -3.35
C LEU A 40 5.95 4.23 -4.60
N ARG A 41 4.79 4.90 -4.52
CA ARG A 41 3.91 5.13 -5.68
C ARG A 41 4.61 5.94 -6.76
N LYS A 42 5.39 6.98 -6.42
CA LYS A 42 6.15 7.78 -7.40
C LYS A 42 7.23 6.95 -8.10
N ILE A 43 7.85 6.00 -7.40
CA ILE A 43 8.85 5.11 -8.01
C ILE A 43 8.18 4.17 -9.02
N GLN A 44 7.04 3.58 -8.67
CA GLN A 44 6.31 2.66 -9.57
C GLN A 44 5.59 3.40 -10.71
N VAL A 45 5.09 4.62 -10.45
CA VAL A 45 4.27 5.42 -11.39
C VAL A 45 4.80 6.86 -11.45
N PRO A 46 5.91 7.11 -12.18
CA PRO A 46 6.68 8.36 -12.08
C PRO A 46 6.06 9.55 -12.81
N HIS A 47 5.13 9.32 -13.72
CA HIS A 47 4.60 10.36 -14.61
C HIS A 47 3.60 11.31 -13.94
N GLY A 48 3.27 11.11 -12.66
CA GLY A 48 2.37 12.01 -11.90
C GLY A 48 0.94 12.09 -12.45
N LYS A 49 0.52 11.12 -13.27
CA LYS A 49 -0.84 11.07 -13.84
C LYS A 49 -1.69 10.14 -13.00
N VAL A 50 -2.87 10.62 -12.62
CA VAL A 50 -3.90 9.81 -11.97
C VAL A 50 -4.82 9.28 -13.06
N THR A 51 -4.91 7.97 -13.17
CA THR A 51 -5.88 7.31 -14.05
C THR A 51 -7.22 7.17 -13.32
N TRP A 52 -8.29 7.11 -14.08
CA TRP A 52 -9.65 6.91 -13.56
C TRP A 52 -10.33 5.81 -14.37
N ILE A 53 -11.32 5.18 -13.76
CA ILE A 53 -12.19 4.18 -14.41
C ILE A 53 -13.62 4.68 -14.22
N ILE A 54 -14.41 4.75 -15.31
CA ILE A 54 -15.87 4.85 -15.18
C ILE A 54 -16.35 3.47 -14.76
N ASP A 55 -16.90 3.39 -13.57
CA ASP A 55 -17.29 2.14 -12.93
C ASP A 55 -18.15 1.27 -13.86
N ARG A 56 -17.52 0.19 -14.33
CA ARG A 56 -18.18 -0.89 -15.05
C ARG A 56 -17.93 -2.14 -14.21
N ASN A 57 -18.48 -2.15 -13.00
CA ASN A 57 -18.48 -3.33 -12.16
C ASN A 57 -19.33 -4.41 -12.84
N MET A 58 -18.68 -5.29 -13.60
CA MET A 58 -19.35 -6.29 -14.43
C MET A 58 -19.76 -7.49 -13.56
N ASN A 59 -20.81 -7.30 -12.76
CA ASN A 59 -21.41 -8.35 -11.94
C ASN A 59 -22.45 -9.10 -12.77
N THR A 60 -22.02 -10.08 -13.57
CA THR A 60 -22.91 -10.82 -14.48
C THR A 60 -23.91 -11.73 -13.76
N THR A 61 -23.66 -12.04 -12.49
CA THR A 61 -24.60 -12.77 -11.62
C THR A 61 -24.42 -12.34 -10.17
N ASN A 62 -25.51 -12.29 -9.42
CA ASN A 62 -25.54 -12.13 -7.96
C ASN A 62 -26.01 -13.42 -7.26
N VAL A 63 -26.08 -14.54 -7.98
CA VAL A 63 -26.51 -15.83 -7.44
C VAL A 63 -25.38 -16.43 -6.61
N CYS A 64 -25.73 -16.93 -5.43
CA CYS A 64 -24.87 -17.70 -4.55
C CYS A 64 -25.56 -19.04 -4.25
N VAL A 65 -24.89 -20.16 -4.49
CA VAL A 65 -25.39 -21.51 -4.17
C VAL A 65 -24.58 -22.04 -2.98
N ALA A 66 -25.28 -22.39 -1.90
CA ALA A 66 -24.73 -22.90 -0.65
C ALA A 66 -24.48 -24.41 -0.72
#